data_AF-A0A6J1QP89-F1
#
_entry.id   AF-A0A6J1QP89-F1
#
_cell.length_a   1.000
_cell.length_b   1.000
_cell.length_c   1.000
_cell.angle_alpha   90.00
_cell.angle_beta   90.00
_cell.angle_gamma   90.00
#
_symmetry.space_group_name_H-M   'P 1'
#
loop_
_entity.id
_entity.type
_entity.pdbx_description
1 polymer ?
#
loop_
_entity_poly.entity_id
_entity_poly.type
_entity_poly.pdbx_seq_one_letter_code
_entity_poly.pdbx_strand_id
1 'polypeptide(L)'
;MNVENETGVDTEIILVSEEDFECGLIGFINCLRKEPGGEIIRSVFIQDDKAPTFSLQEPLYTKQLQLDLPINVIRSGNVWGSYRHFPLPSLEPKFVENSYVRQMVQGDLSTLCWAQKKKPSYIKRENFVSVIYAPLNFKDIMLATGRITAESIGLFESNYLDSPIGLEFVGFDTRGRRIMGMCSNGGMTNICVPDEYLSWNVPDEWTMEDAATVPCVYITCYDALHIKGKMKKGDKILIHSGTGGVGQAAIHLALHEGCEVFTTVGTVEKRQFMKETFPSIPEDHIGNSRDTSFEQMIMQRTGGRGVDIVLNSLAEEKLQASVRCLANGGRFLEIGKFDMVSNNSLDSFIFSKGISFYGILLDKLHSSSLERKITLSKKITEGLENGAIKPLCRKVFKKNKIEAAFRYMASGKHIGKVRLFLNIRIQRYLITVRNNCLCQIRDILNIV
;
A
#
# COMPACT_ATOMS: atom_id res chain seq x y z
N MET A 1 32.03 -10.17 51.14
CA MET A 1 32.96 -10.66 52.17
C MET A 1 34.35 -10.33 51.67
N ASN A 2 35.05 -9.45 52.38
CA ASN A 2 36.42 -9.06 52.07
C ASN A 2 37.33 -10.27 52.27
N VAL A 3 37.99 -10.70 51.20
CA VAL A 3 39.19 -11.52 51.30
C VAL A 3 40.33 -10.53 51.12
N GLU A 4 40.93 -10.11 52.24
CA GLU A 4 42.22 -9.43 52.23
C GLU A 4 43.27 -10.44 51.76
N ASN A 5 43.88 -10.17 50.60
CA ASN A 5 45.03 -10.95 50.13
C ASN A 5 46.26 -10.56 50.98
N GLU A 6 46.71 -11.48 51.83
CA GLU A 6 47.89 -11.36 52.72
C GLU A 6 49.25 -11.44 52.01
N THR A 7 49.31 -11.25 50.70
CA THR A 7 50.56 -11.10 49.95
C THR A 7 50.45 -9.82 49.15
N GLY A 8 51.23 -8.79 49.48
CA GLY A 8 51.31 -7.51 48.75
C GLY A 8 51.91 -7.63 47.34
N VAL A 9 51.49 -8.64 46.58
CA VAL A 9 51.89 -8.93 45.20
C VAL A 9 50.64 -8.69 44.35
N ASP A 10 50.64 -7.60 43.57
CA ASP A 10 49.63 -7.36 42.54
C ASP A 10 49.63 -8.56 41.58
N THR A 11 48.56 -9.35 41.60
CA THR A 11 48.44 -10.56 40.78
C THR A 11 47.48 -10.26 39.64
N GLU A 12 47.99 -10.24 38.41
CA GLU A 12 47.19 -10.10 37.19
C GLU A 12 46.91 -11.47 36.56
N ILE A 13 45.68 -11.66 36.07
CA ILE A 13 45.27 -12.89 35.38
C ILE A 13 45.17 -12.57 33.89
N ILE A 14 46.01 -13.21 33.07
CA ILE A 14 45.99 -13.05 31.62
C ILE A 14 45.34 -14.28 30.98
N LEU A 15 44.16 -14.11 30.39
CA LEU A 15 43.53 -15.13 29.56
C LEU A 15 44.03 -15.02 28.12
N VAL A 16 44.63 -16.10 27.63
CA VAL A 16 45.23 -16.15 26.29
C VAL A 16 44.44 -17.11 25.42
N SER A 17 44.17 -16.71 24.18
CA SER A 17 43.68 -17.61 23.14
C SER A 17 44.61 -17.52 21.94
N GLU A 18 45.12 -18.69 21.56
CA GLU A 18 45.98 -18.93 20.42
C GLU A 18 45.26 -19.87 19.45
N GLU A 19 45.43 -19.65 18.15
CA GLU A 19 44.99 -20.53 17.06
C GLU A 19 43.47 -20.73 16.89
N ASP A 20 42.66 -20.54 17.93
CA ASP A 20 41.20 -20.69 17.91
C ASP A 20 40.48 -19.33 17.83
N PHE A 21 40.06 -18.97 16.61
CA PHE A 21 39.36 -17.71 16.35
C PHE A 21 37.88 -17.71 16.76
N GLU A 22 37.32 -18.87 17.13
CA GLU A 22 35.91 -19.05 17.52
C GLU A 22 35.74 -19.39 19.01
N CYS A 23 36.76 -19.13 19.82
CA CYS A 23 36.82 -19.49 21.26
C CYS A 23 35.88 -18.68 22.18
N GLY A 24 35.20 -17.65 21.67
CA GLY A 24 34.29 -16.80 22.47
C GLY A 24 34.95 -15.98 23.59
N LEU A 25 36.29 -15.91 23.64
CA LEU A 25 37.06 -15.26 24.71
C LEU A 25 36.62 -13.82 24.99
N ILE A 26 36.29 -13.06 23.96
CA ILE A 26 35.82 -11.67 24.08
C ILE A 26 34.51 -11.59 24.87
N GLY A 27 33.56 -12.48 24.58
CA GLY A 27 32.30 -12.57 25.32
C GLY A 27 32.53 -12.98 26.77
N PHE A 28 33.42 -13.96 26.98
CA PHE A 28 33.76 -14.46 28.31
C PHE A 28 34.41 -13.39 29.20
N ILE A 29 35.39 -12.65 28.68
CA ILE A 29 36.05 -11.53 29.38
C ILE A 29 35.06 -10.42 29.73
N ASN A 30 34.14 -10.09 28.83
CA ASN A 30 33.11 -9.09 29.11
C ASN A 30 32.18 -9.48 30.28
N CYS A 31 32.01 -10.78 30.54
CA CYS A 31 31.30 -11.28 31.72
C CYS A 31 32.20 -11.21 32.96
N LEU A 32 33.39 -11.81 32.93
CA LEU A 32 34.29 -11.89 34.09
C LEU A 32 34.68 -10.51 34.63
N ARG A 33 34.88 -9.52 33.76
CA ARG A 33 35.22 -8.15 34.17
C ARG A 33 34.09 -7.41 34.91
N LYS A 34 32.87 -7.94 34.91
CA LYS A 34 31.73 -7.40 35.67
C LYS A 34 31.55 -8.09 37.03
N GLU A 35 32.25 -9.20 37.27
CA GLU A 35 32.26 -9.88 38.56
C GLU A 35 33.20 -9.17 39.55
N PRO A 36 32.97 -9.28 40.87
CA PRO A 36 33.88 -8.75 41.88
C PRO A 36 35.30 -9.32 41.72
N GLY A 37 36.32 -8.46 41.66
CA GLY A 37 37.71 -8.89 41.40
C GLY A 37 38.05 -9.03 39.92
N GLY A 38 37.11 -8.78 39.00
CA GLY A 38 37.33 -8.88 37.56
C GLY A 38 38.26 -7.81 36.98
N GLU A 39 38.63 -6.79 37.76
CA GLU A 39 39.55 -5.72 37.38
C GLU A 39 40.99 -6.20 37.16
N ILE A 40 41.39 -7.35 37.72
CA ILE A 40 42.74 -7.93 37.56
C ILE A 40 42.88 -8.76 36.28
N ILE A 41 41.78 -8.95 35.54
CA ILE A 41 41.75 -9.82 34.37
C ILE A 41 42.12 -9.03 33.11
N ARG A 42 43.08 -9.55 32.36
CA ARG A 42 43.51 -9.09 31.03
C ARG A 42 43.29 -10.21 30.03
N SER A 43 43.13 -9.87 28.75
CA SER A 43 43.09 -10.87 27.69
C SER A 43 44.06 -10.57 26.57
N VAL A 44 44.64 -11.62 26.00
CA VAL A 44 45.45 -11.57 24.78
C VAL A 44 44.85 -12.56 23.78
N PHE A 45 44.27 -12.03 22.72
CA PHE A 45 43.67 -12.81 21.66
C PHE A 45 44.56 -12.76 20.42
N ILE A 46 45.20 -13.88 20.10
CA ILE A 46 46.20 -13.99 19.05
C ILE A 46 45.52 -14.50 17.77
N GLN A 47 45.20 -13.56 16.88
CA GLN A 47 44.57 -13.85 15.58
C GLN A 47 45.56 -13.91 14.41
N ASP A 48 46.84 -13.59 14.64
CA ASP A 48 47.88 -13.65 13.62
C ASP A 48 48.54 -15.04 13.65
N ASP A 49 48.41 -15.78 12.55
CA ASP A 49 48.99 -17.12 12.37
C ASP A 49 50.52 -17.11 12.32
N LYS A 50 51.12 -15.93 12.13
CA LYS A 50 52.56 -15.71 12.10
C LYS A 50 53.11 -15.08 13.37
N ALA A 51 52.25 -14.75 14.34
CA ALA A 51 52.72 -14.25 15.62
C ALA A 51 53.42 -15.37 16.39
N PRO A 52 54.50 -15.06 17.14
CA PRO A 52 55.13 -16.03 18.03
C PRO A 52 54.14 -16.52 19.09
N THR A 53 54.32 -17.75 19.58
CA THR A 53 53.57 -18.24 20.75
C THR A 53 53.68 -17.26 21.92
N PHE A 54 52.60 -17.08 22.65
CA PHE A 54 52.51 -16.17 23.78
C PHE A 54 53.60 -16.45 24.81
N SER A 55 54.32 -15.39 25.16
CA SER A 55 55.34 -15.42 26.20
C SER A 55 55.48 -14.03 26.81
N LEU A 56 55.65 -13.99 28.14
CA LEU A 56 55.95 -12.75 28.86
C LEU A 56 57.38 -12.25 28.61
N GLN A 57 58.24 -13.08 28.02
CA GLN A 57 59.60 -12.72 27.63
C GLN A 57 59.67 -12.18 26.20
N GLU A 58 58.63 -12.42 25.39
CA GLU A 58 58.58 -11.99 24.00
C GLU A 58 58.20 -10.50 23.92
N PRO A 59 59.11 -9.63 23.40
CA PRO A 59 58.90 -8.18 23.42
C PRO A 59 57.61 -7.71 22.76
N LEU A 60 57.07 -8.47 21.79
CA LEU A 60 55.78 -8.19 21.15
C LEU A 60 54.62 -8.12 22.15
N TYR A 61 54.54 -9.08 23.08
CA TYR A 61 53.47 -9.19 24.07
C TYR A 61 53.73 -8.31 25.29
N THR A 62 54.98 -8.28 25.78
CA THR A 62 55.34 -7.50 26.98
C THR A 62 55.07 -6.01 26.78
N LYS A 63 55.43 -5.46 25.61
CA LYS A 63 55.15 -4.05 25.29
C LYS A 63 53.66 -3.72 25.26
N GLN A 64 52.85 -4.65 24.78
CA GLN A 64 51.39 -4.45 24.71
C GLN A 64 50.75 -4.54 26.11
N LEU A 65 51.14 -5.53 26.91
CA LEU A 65 50.60 -5.72 28.26
C LEU A 65 50.95 -4.54 29.19
N GLN A 66 52.08 -3.86 28.96
CA GLN A 66 52.44 -2.61 29.66
C GLN A 66 51.44 -1.46 29.46
N LEU A 67 50.59 -1.51 28.42
CA LEU A 67 49.51 -0.54 28.21
C LEU A 67 48.32 -0.77 29.15
N ASP A 68 48.33 -1.86 29.92
CA ASP A 68 47.31 -2.23 30.90
C ASP A 68 45.88 -2.28 30.32
N LEU A 69 45.78 -2.67 29.05
CA LEU A 69 44.49 -2.76 28.38
C LEU A 69 43.79 -4.08 28.72
N PRO A 70 42.49 -4.05 29.05
CA PRO A 70 41.76 -5.25 29.44
C PRO A 70 41.56 -6.26 28.32
N ILE A 71 41.51 -5.78 27.07
CA ILE A 71 41.30 -6.61 25.88
C ILE A 71 42.36 -6.23 24.85
N ASN A 72 43.28 -7.15 24.59
CA ASN A 72 44.32 -7.02 23.57
C ASN A 72 44.06 -8.06 22.49
N VAL A 73 43.98 -7.59 21.25
CA VAL A 73 43.79 -8.45 20.08
C VAL A 73 44.91 -8.12 19.11
N ILE A 74 45.69 -9.12 18.70
CA ILE A 74 46.70 -8.98 17.66
C ILE A 74 46.20 -9.62 16.37
N ARG A 75 46.29 -8.89 15.26
CA ARG A 75 45.93 -9.36 13.91
C ARG A 75 47.14 -9.36 12.99
N SER A 76 46.96 -10.01 11.84
CA SER A 76 47.95 -10.15 10.77
C SER A 76 48.79 -8.88 10.56
N GLY A 77 50.10 -9.06 10.64
CA GLY A 77 51.08 -7.98 10.53
C GLY A 77 51.45 -7.34 11.87
N ASN A 78 51.28 -8.09 12.98
CA ASN A 78 51.55 -7.62 14.34
C ASN A 78 50.80 -6.34 14.73
N VAL A 79 49.55 -6.20 14.26
CA VAL A 79 48.73 -5.02 14.53
C VAL A 79 47.88 -5.26 15.77
N TRP A 80 48.15 -4.50 16.83
CA TRP A 80 47.39 -4.52 18.07
C TRP A 80 46.12 -3.68 17.99
N GLY A 81 45.08 -4.14 18.68
CA GLY A 81 43.83 -3.41 18.80
C GLY A 81 42.86 -4.08 19.76
N SER A 82 41.60 -3.64 19.68
CA SER A 82 40.49 -4.23 20.45
C SER A 82 39.19 -4.15 19.66
N TYR A 83 38.25 -5.02 20.00
CA TYR A 83 36.90 -4.97 19.45
C TYR A 83 36.13 -3.79 20.02
N ARG A 84 35.58 -2.95 19.12
CA ARG A 84 34.83 -1.75 19.46
C ARG A 84 33.51 -1.72 18.70
N HIS A 85 32.48 -1.27 19.42
CA HIS A 85 31.14 -1.11 18.89
C HIS A 85 31.01 0.28 18.29
N PHE A 86 30.71 0.35 17.00
CA PHE A 86 30.41 1.62 16.33
C PHE A 86 28.93 1.70 15.96
N PRO A 87 28.31 2.88 16.10
CA PRO A 87 26.96 3.08 15.58
C PRO A 87 26.99 2.86 14.07
N LEU A 88 26.07 2.03 13.58
CA LEU A 88 25.87 1.93 12.13
C LEU A 88 25.40 3.29 11.60
N PRO A 89 25.85 3.69 10.39
CA PRO A 89 25.37 4.91 9.78
C PRO A 89 23.85 4.84 9.60
N SER A 90 23.21 6.01 9.62
CA SER A 90 21.78 6.10 9.31
C SER A 90 21.52 5.52 7.92
N LEU A 91 20.37 4.85 7.77
CA LEU A 91 20.00 4.23 6.50
C LEU A 91 19.75 5.30 5.44
N GLU A 92 20.68 5.41 4.51
CA GLU A 92 20.52 6.27 3.35
C GLU A 92 19.74 5.56 2.25
N PRO A 93 18.86 6.27 1.54
CA PRO A 93 18.09 5.61 0.51
C PRO A 93 18.96 5.26 -0.70
N LYS A 94 18.89 4.00 -1.14
CA LYS A 94 19.70 3.47 -2.26
C LYS A 94 18.90 3.30 -3.52
N PHE A 95 19.54 3.63 -4.64
CA PHE A 95 19.05 3.41 -5.98
C PHE A 95 18.82 1.94 -6.34
N VAL A 96 17.58 1.56 -6.65
CA VAL A 96 17.24 0.21 -7.14
C VAL A 96 16.56 0.23 -8.52
N GLU A 97 16.35 -0.95 -9.10
CA GLU A 97 15.62 -1.17 -10.36
C GLU A 97 14.12 -1.39 -10.13
N ASN A 98 13.75 -2.14 -9.09
CA ASN A 98 12.36 -2.54 -8.81
C ASN A 98 11.94 -2.07 -7.42
N SER A 99 10.82 -1.37 -7.36
CA SER A 99 10.33 -0.70 -6.17
C SER A 99 8.81 -0.76 -6.10
N TYR A 100 8.29 -0.78 -4.88
CA TYR A 100 6.87 -0.71 -4.60
C TYR A 100 6.65 0.14 -3.35
N VAL A 101 5.44 0.62 -3.17
CA VAL A 101 5.04 1.31 -1.95
C VAL A 101 4.79 0.29 -0.86
N ARG A 102 5.48 0.47 0.27
CA ARG A 102 5.26 -0.27 1.50
C ARG A 102 4.84 0.70 2.60
N GLN A 103 3.93 0.26 3.46
CA GLN A 103 3.66 0.91 4.73
C GLN A 103 4.37 0.13 5.83
N MET A 104 5.18 0.81 6.65
CA MET A 104 5.93 0.14 7.72
C MET A 104 5.08 -0.07 8.97
N VAL A 105 4.21 0.88 9.30
CA VAL A 105 3.30 0.80 10.45
C VAL A 105 1.89 1.08 9.96
N GLN A 106 1.01 0.08 10.07
CA GLN A 106 -0.39 0.21 9.70
C GLN A 106 -1.06 1.32 10.55
N GLY A 107 -1.93 2.13 9.92
CA GLY A 107 -2.58 3.27 10.58
C GLY A 107 -1.76 4.56 10.53
N ASP A 108 -0.45 4.49 10.38
CA ASP A 108 0.41 5.66 10.24
C ASP A 108 0.84 5.90 8.79
N LEU A 109 0.23 6.91 8.17
CA LEU A 109 0.52 7.31 6.79
C LEU A 109 1.92 7.91 6.61
N SER A 110 2.58 8.40 7.67
CA SER A 110 3.94 8.92 7.60
C SER A 110 4.98 7.83 7.29
N THR A 111 4.61 6.58 7.54
CA THR A 111 5.46 5.41 7.31
C THR A 111 5.35 4.82 5.90
N LEU A 112 4.60 5.48 5.00
CA LEU A 112 4.53 5.10 3.59
C LEU A 112 5.86 5.45 2.90
N CYS A 113 6.56 4.43 2.41
CA CYS A 113 7.85 4.59 1.73
C CYS A 113 7.97 3.68 0.51
N TRP A 114 8.96 3.97 -0.34
CA TRP A 114 9.36 3.08 -1.42
C TRP A 114 10.32 2.02 -0.88
N ALA A 115 9.99 0.74 -1.10
CA ALA A 115 10.77 -0.42 -0.71
C ALA A 115 11.20 -1.25 -1.94
N GLN A 116 12.34 -1.93 -1.84
CA GLN A 116 12.88 -2.70 -2.97
C GLN A 116 12.03 -3.95 -3.18
N LYS A 117 11.54 -4.14 -4.40
CA LYS A 117 10.83 -5.38 -4.76
C LYS A 117 11.84 -6.40 -5.27
N LYS A 118 11.84 -7.61 -4.70
CA LYS A 118 12.53 -8.73 -5.35
C LYS A 118 11.81 -9.07 -6.64
N LYS A 119 12.56 -9.24 -7.73
CA LYS A 119 11.99 -9.66 -9.00
C LYS A 119 11.57 -11.14 -8.88
N PRO A 120 10.30 -11.50 -9.12
CA PRO A 120 9.89 -12.89 -9.09
C PRO A 120 10.59 -13.65 -10.22
N SER A 121 11.32 -14.72 -9.90
CA SER A 121 12.10 -15.50 -10.86
C SER A 121 11.24 -16.24 -11.91
N TYR A 122 9.98 -16.52 -11.57
CA TYR A 122 9.04 -17.28 -12.39
C TYR A 122 8.30 -16.46 -13.45
N ILE A 123 8.38 -15.12 -13.40
CA ILE A 123 7.64 -14.26 -14.33
C ILE A 123 8.51 -13.92 -15.53
N LYS A 124 8.08 -14.34 -16.71
CA LYS A 124 8.76 -14.02 -17.98
C LYS A 124 8.78 -12.52 -18.20
N ARG A 125 9.95 -12.01 -18.64
CA ARG A 125 10.16 -10.57 -18.84
C ARG A 125 9.17 -9.93 -19.82
N GLU A 126 8.72 -10.70 -20.81
CA GLU A 126 7.78 -10.28 -21.85
C GLU A 126 6.43 -9.79 -21.32
N ASN A 127 6.03 -10.24 -20.12
CA ASN A 127 4.76 -9.89 -19.49
C ASN A 127 4.83 -8.66 -18.57
N PHE A 128 5.97 -7.96 -18.50
CA PHE A 128 6.08 -6.79 -17.64
C PHE A 128 5.51 -5.52 -18.28
N VAL A 129 4.84 -4.74 -17.45
CA VAL A 129 4.46 -3.36 -17.76
C VAL A 129 5.28 -2.41 -16.90
N SER A 130 5.93 -1.45 -17.54
CA SER A 130 6.59 -0.32 -16.89
C SER A 130 5.54 0.72 -16.53
N VAL A 131 5.23 0.83 -15.24
CA VAL A 131 4.14 1.67 -14.72
C VAL A 131 4.57 3.13 -14.66
N ILE A 132 3.72 4.00 -15.21
CA ILE A 132 3.88 5.45 -15.23
C ILE A 132 2.94 6.12 -14.25
N TYR A 133 1.71 5.61 -14.16
CA TYR A 133 0.72 6.09 -13.22
C TYR A 133 0.16 4.95 -12.40
N ALA A 134 0.13 5.16 -11.09
CA ALA A 134 -0.54 4.30 -10.13
C ALA A 134 -1.64 5.13 -9.43
N PRO A 135 -2.91 4.94 -9.82
CA PRO A 135 -4.03 5.61 -9.18
C PRO A 135 -4.31 5.08 -7.77
N LEU A 136 -4.74 5.99 -6.89
CA LEU A 136 -5.21 5.65 -5.55
C LEU A 136 -6.69 5.34 -5.56
N ASN A 137 -7.07 4.32 -4.81
CA ASN A 137 -8.43 3.87 -4.60
C ASN A 137 -8.80 3.95 -3.12
N PHE A 138 -10.11 3.99 -2.83
CA PHE A 138 -10.56 4.10 -1.44
C PHE A 138 -10.12 2.90 -0.59
N LYS A 139 -10.01 1.70 -1.18
CA LYS A 139 -9.42 0.50 -0.56
C LYS A 139 -8.00 0.78 -0.03
N ASP A 140 -7.16 1.45 -0.81
CA ASP A 140 -5.78 1.76 -0.43
C ASP A 140 -5.76 2.64 0.82
N ILE A 141 -6.68 3.62 0.91
CA ILE A 141 -6.81 4.49 2.07
C ILE A 141 -7.31 3.73 3.29
N MET A 142 -8.33 2.88 3.12
CA MET A 142 -8.88 2.09 4.24
C MET A 142 -7.87 1.10 4.80
N LEU A 143 -7.07 0.46 3.93
CA LEU A 143 -5.96 -0.41 4.36
C LEU A 143 -4.87 0.40 5.07
N ALA A 144 -4.44 1.51 4.48
CA ALA A 144 -3.35 2.31 5.02
C ALA A 144 -3.71 2.98 6.36
N THR A 145 -4.98 3.33 6.55
CA THR A 145 -5.49 3.90 7.82
C THR A 145 -5.87 2.84 8.86
N GLY A 146 -5.80 1.54 8.52
CA GLY A 146 -6.16 0.46 9.42
C GLY A 146 -7.66 0.29 9.67
N ARG A 147 -8.52 1.00 8.93
CA ARG A 147 -9.99 0.87 9.04
C ARG A 147 -10.52 -0.44 8.47
N ILE A 148 -9.78 -1.06 7.54
CA ILE A 148 -9.99 -2.44 7.11
C ILE A 148 -8.65 -3.17 7.20
N THR A 149 -8.70 -4.44 7.58
CA THR A 149 -7.51 -5.32 7.61
C THR A 149 -7.44 -6.14 6.33
N ALA A 150 -6.24 -6.54 5.92
CA ALA A 150 -6.08 -7.46 4.78
C ALA A 150 -6.84 -8.78 4.99
N GLU A 151 -6.97 -9.19 6.25
CA GLU A 151 -7.72 -10.36 6.71
C GLU A 151 -9.22 -10.22 6.41
N SER A 152 -9.81 -9.08 6.77
CA SER A 152 -11.24 -8.79 6.57
C SER A 152 -11.68 -8.80 5.10
N ILE A 153 -10.74 -8.70 4.16
CA ILE A 153 -11.00 -8.70 2.72
C ILE A 153 -10.49 -9.98 2.02
N GLY A 154 -10.07 -10.99 2.78
CA GLY A 154 -9.72 -12.31 2.25
C GLY A 154 -8.44 -12.35 1.43
N LEU A 155 -7.45 -11.49 1.72
CA LEU A 155 -6.16 -11.45 1.00
C LEU A 155 -5.15 -12.52 1.47
N PHE A 156 -5.59 -13.54 2.21
CA PHE A 156 -4.73 -14.56 2.83
C PHE A 156 -4.04 -15.51 1.84
N GLU A 157 -4.47 -15.61 0.58
CA GLU A 157 -3.93 -16.62 -0.35
C GLU A 157 -2.62 -16.21 -1.03
N SER A 158 -2.13 -14.98 -0.84
CA SER A 158 -0.84 -14.58 -1.40
C SER A 158 0.21 -14.45 -0.29
N ASN A 159 0.96 -15.54 -0.05
CA ASN A 159 2.28 -15.55 0.60
C ASN A 159 3.34 -14.67 -0.12
N TYR A 160 2.91 -13.74 -0.99
CA TYR A 160 3.69 -13.09 -2.04
C TYR A 160 3.49 -11.57 -2.18
N LEU A 161 2.68 -10.93 -1.32
CA LEU A 161 2.45 -9.49 -1.42
C LEU A 161 2.92 -8.75 -0.18
N ASP A 162 4.16 -8.27 -0.27
CA ASP A 162 4.76 -7.36 0.72
C ASP A 162 3.99 -6.02 0.89
N SER A 163 3.00 -5.72 0.03
CA SER A 163 2.10 -4.58 0.19
C SER A 163 0.78 -4.76 -0.59
N PRO A 164 -0.40 -4.63 0.06
CA PRO A 164 -1.70 -4.75 -0.59
C PRO A 164 -2.13 -3.47 -1.35
N ILE A 165 -1.27 -2.46 -1.45
CA ILE A 165 -1.62 -1.12 -1.96
C ILE A 165 -1.51 -1.04 -3.48
N GLY A 166 -2.56 -0.54 -4.12
CA GLY A 166 -2.66 -0.30 -5.56
C GLY A 166 -3.42 -1.40 -6.28
N LEU A 167 -4.46 -1.00 -7.01
CA LEU A 167 -5.39 -1.89 -7.72
C LEU A 167 -5.36 -1.73 -9.24
N GLU A 168 -4.79 -0.65 -9.74
CA GLU A 168 -4.79 -0.35 -11.16
C GLU A 168 -3.50 0.37 -11.54
N PHE A 169 -3.17 0.32 -12.82
CA PHE A 169 -1.94 0.87 -13.36
C PHE A 169 -2.17 1.40 -14.78
N VAL A 170 -1.27 2.30 -15.20
CA VAL A 170 -1.11 2.70 -16.61
C VAL A 170 0.37 2.77 -16.93
N GLY A 171 0.77 2.19 -18.05
CA GLY A 171 2.18 2.05 -18.40
C GLY A 171 2.44 1.58 -19.82
N PHE A 172 3.69 1.21 -20.07
CA PHE A 172 4.13 0.63 -21.34
C PHE A 172 4.44 -0.85 -21.16
N ASP A 173 3.93 -1.69 -22.06
CA ASP A 173 4.39 -3.07 -22.14
C ASP A 173 5.81 -3.15 -22.75
N THR A 174 6.35 -4.37 -22.82
CA THR A 174 7.68 -4.62 -23.38
C THR A 174 7.83 -4.28 -24.87
N ARG A 175 6.71 -4.11 -25.58
CA ARG A 175 6.65 -3.72 -27.00
C ARG A 175 6.43 -2.22 -27.18
N GLY A 176 6.36 -1.45 -26.09
CA GLY A 176 6.12 -0.01 -26.10
C GLY A 176 4.65 0.39 -26.29
N ARG A 177 3.70 -0.56 -26.23
CA ARG A 177 2.26 -0.25 -26.32
C ARG A 177 1.78 0.38 -25.02
N ARG A 178 0.91 1.38 -25.14
CA ARG A 178 0.22 2.02 -24.00
C ARG A 178 -0.85 1.08 -23.45
N ILE A 179 -0.69 0.64 -22.21
CA ILE A 179 -1.61 -0.28 -21.54
C ILE A 179 -2.16 0.37 -20.26
N MET A 180 -3.45 0.17 -20.01
CA MET A 180 -4.12 0.44 -18.74
C MET A 180 -4.78 -0.84 -18.23
N GLY A 181 -4.87 -1.03 -16.91
CA GLY A 181 -5.50 -2.24 -16.40
C GLY A 181 -5.58 -2.32 -14.88
N MET A 182 -6.16 -3.42 -14.42
CA MET A 182 -6.22 -3.82 -13.02
C MET A 182 -5.07 -4.75 -12.67
N CYS A 183 -4.69 -4.71 -11.40
CA CYS A 183 -3.78 -5.67 -10.79
C CYS A 183 -4.37 -6.16 -9.47
N SER A 184 -4.05 -7.40 -9.11
CA SER A 184 -4.66 -8.06 -7.95
C SER A 184 -4.39 -7.31 -6.66
N ASN A 185 -3.14 -6.94 -6.43
CA ASN A 185 -2.68 -6.01 -5.41
C ASN A 185 -1.26 -5.50 -5.78
N GLY A 186 -0.77 -4.49 -5.07
CA GLY A 186 0.61 -4.03 -5.23
C GLY A 186 0.85 -3.24 -6.52
N GLY A 187 -0.21 -2.67 -7.09
CA GLY A 187 -0.16 -1.84 -8.32
C GLY A 187 0.64 -0.56 -8.17
N MET A 188 0.93 -0.15 -6.93
CA MET A 188 1.77 1.02 -6.66
C MET A 188 3.25 0.63 -6.66
N THR A 189 3.71 0.29 -7.86
CA THR A 189 5.02 -0.27 -8.21
C THR A 189 5.47 0.35 -9.52
N ASN A 190 6.78 0.37 -9.80
CA ASN A 190 7.26 0.80 -11.12
C ASN A 190 7.19 -0.30 -12.18
N ILE A 191 7.06 -1.57 -11.77
CA ILE A 191 6.84 -2.69 -12.68
C ILE A 191 5.72 -3.56 -12.11
N CYS A 192 4.74 -3.88 -12.93
CA CYS A 192 3.67 -4.82 -12.60
C CYS A 192 3.54 -5.89 -13.68
N VAL A 193 2.80 -6.94 -13.33
CA VAL A 193 2.31 -7.94 -14.28
C VAL A 193 0.82 -7.69 -14.42
N PRO A 194 0.34 -7.35 -15.63
CA PRO A 194 -1.08 -7.12 -15.87
C PRO A 194 -1.86 -8.43 -15.73
N ASP A 195 -3.13 -8.34 -15.32
CA ASP A 195 -4.09 -9.42 -15.57
C ASP A 195 -4.50 -9.32 -17.05
N GLU A 196 -4.34 -10.42 -17.79
CA GLU A 196 -4.56 -10.49 -19.24
C GLU A 196 -5.98 -10.10 -19.63
N TYR A 197 -6.97 -10.41 -18.80
CA TYR A 197 -8.38 -10.16 -19.10
C TYR A 197 -8.86 -8.80 -18.57
N LEU A 198 -8.10 -8.19 -17.66
CA LEU A 198 -8.43 -6.91 -17.04
C LEU A 198 -7.41 -5.83 -17.43
N SER A 199 -6.91 -5.91 -18.67
CA SER A 199 -6.01 -4.92 -19.25
C SER A 199 -6.44 -4.57 -20.67
N TRP A 200 -6.31 -3.30 -21.04
CA TRP A 200 -6.74 -2.75 -22.32
C TRP A 200 -5.67 -1.83 -22.88
N ASN A 201 -5.63 -1.71 -24.21
CA ASN A 201 -4.87 -0.67 -24.87
C ASN A 201 -5.47 0.69 -24.51
N VAL A 202 -4.61 1.69 -24.28
CA VAL A 202 -5.07 3.07 -24.12
C VAL A 202 -5.50 3.61 -25.49
N PRO A 203 -6.73 4.15 -25.63
CA PRO A 203 -7.18 4.80 -26.87
C PRO A 203 -6.23 5.88 -27.34
N ASP A 204 -6.16 6.10 -28.65
CA ASP A 204 -5.11 6.95 -29.20
C ASP A 204 -5.25 8.42 -28.80
N GLU A 205 -6.51 8.85 -28.65
CA GLU A 205 -6.95 10.18 -28.26
C GLU A 205 -6.68 10.48 -26.78
N TRP A 206 -6.39 9.46 -25.98
CA TRP A 206 -6.21 9.62 -24.54
C TRP A 206 -4.74 9.77 -24.18
N THR A 207 -4.48 10.73 -23.30
CA THR A 207 -3.19 10.75 -22.61
C THR A 207 -3.10 9.55 -21.66
N MET A 208 -1.89 9.15 -21.30
CA MET A 208 -1.68 8.18 -20.20
C MET A 208 -2.28 8.68 -18.88
N GLU A 209 -2.52 9.99 -18.77
CA GLU A 209 -3.16 10.59 -17.63
C GLU A 209 -4.66 10.37 -17.57
N ASP A 210 -5.30 10.48 -18.73
CA ASP A 210 -6.72 10.20 -18.92
C ASP A 210 -7.01 8.73 -18.61
N ALA A 211 -6.22 7.83 -19.21
CA ALA A 211 -6.31 6.40 -19.00
C ALA A 211 -6.20 6.00 -17.51
N ALA A 212 -5.39 6.73 -16.73
CA ALA A 212 -5.18 6.45 -15.31
C ALA A 212 -6.41 6.73 -14.43
N THR A 213 -7.52 7.17 -15.01
CA THR A 213 -8.76 7.44 -14.28
C THR A 213 -9.85 6.39 -14.49
N VAL A 214 -9.62 5.42 -15.39
CA VAL A 214 -10.68 4.61 -15.99
C VAL A 214 -10.81 3.19 -15.40
N PRO A 215 -9.75 2.35 -15.31
CA PRO A 215 -9.91 0.91 -15.09
C PRO A 215 -10.78 0.54 -13.88
N CYS A 216 -10.39 0.94 -12.67
CA CYS A 216 -11.06 0.48 -11.45
C CYS A 216 -12.50 1.02 -11.34
N VAL A 217 -12.72 2.28 -11.70
CA VAL A 217 -14.03 2.92 -11.52
C VAL A 217 -15.04 2.38 -12.52
N TYR A 218 -14.66 2.22 -13.78
CA TYR A 218 -15.59 1.72 -14.80
C TYR A 218 -15.87 0.23 -14.64
N ILE A 219 -14.88 -0.60 -14.26
CA ILE A 219 -15.15 -2.01 -13.96
C ILE A 219 -16.12 -2.13 -12.79
N THR A 220 -15.96 -1.30 -11.74
CA THR A 220 -16.92 -1.25 -10.63
C THR A 220 -18.32 -0.91 -11.13
N CYS A 221 -18.45 0.12 -11.99
CA CYS A 221 -19.74 0.54 -12.50
C CYS A 221 -20.37 -0.48 -13.45
N TYR A 222 -19.61 -1.16 -14.32
CA TYR A 222 -20.16 -2.20 -15.18
C TYR A 222 -20.62 -3.43 -14.40
N ASP A 223 -19.85 -3.86 -13.40
CA ASP A 223 -20.28 -4.97 -12.54
C ASP A 223 -21.53 -4.59 -11.74
N ALA A 224 -21.54 -3.40 -11.14
CA ALA A 224 -22.67 -2.93 -10.35
C ALA A 224 -23.92 -2.66 -11.20
N LEU A 225 -23.82 -1.78 -12.20
CA LEU A 225 -24.98 -1.26 -12.94
C LEU A 225 -25.47 -2.21 -14.02
N HIS A 226 -24.58 -2.79 -14.83
CA HIS A 226 -24.99 -3.61 -15.98
C HIS A 226 -25.16 -5.09 -15.60
N ILE A 227 -24.22 -5.67 -14.85
CA ILE A 227 -24.26 -7.11 -14.52
C ILE A 227 -25.25 -7.40 -13.38
N LYS A 228 -25.12 -6.71 -12.23
CA LYS A 228 -25.98 -6.94 -11.06
C LYS A 228 -27.27 -6.14 -11.12
N GLY A 229 -27.15 -4.85 -11.42
CA GLY A 229 -28.27 -3.91 -11.48
C GLY A 229 -29.13 -4.03 -12.73
N LYS A 230 -28.62 -4.63 -13.82
CA LYS A 230 -29.33 -4.74 -15.10
C LYS A 230 -29.98 -3.41 -15.51
N MET A 231 -29.21 -2.32 -15.39
CA MET A 231 -29.62 -0.97 -15.72
C MET A 231 -30.09 -0.91 -17.17
N LYS A 232 -31.19 -0.20 -17.41
CA LYS A 232 -31.80 -0.03 -18.72
C LYS A 232 -32.29 1.40 -18.90
N LYS A 233 -32.47 1.80 -20.16
CA LYS A 233 -33.07 3.08 -20.53
C LYS A 233 -34.37 3.35 -19.76
N GLY A 234 -34.49 4.57 -19.24
CA GLY A 234 -35.66 5.02 -18.49
C GLY A 234 -35.68 4.64 -17.00
N ASP A 235 -34.73 3.81 -16.52
CA ASP A 235 -34.58 3.59 -15.08
C ASP A 235 -34.22 4.93 -14.38
N LYS A 236 -34.82 5.17 -13.21
CA LYS A 236 -34.40 6.23 -12.29
C LYS A 236 -33.32 5.68 -11.38
N ILE A 237 -32.17 6.37 -11.29
CA ILE A 237 -31.02 5.90 -10.52
C ILE A 237 -30.52 6.97 -9.54
N LEU A 238 -30.33 6.57 -8.28
CA LEU A 238 -29.64 7.38 -7.28
C LEU A 238 -28.17 6.95 -7.18
N ILE A 239 -27.26 7.86 -7.50
CA ILE A 239 -25.81 7.66 -7.44
C ILE A 239 -25.23 8.50 -6.30
N HIS A 240 -24.84 7.85 -5.20
CA HIS A 240 -24.21 8.57 -4.09
C HIS A 240 -22.78 9.02 -4.42
N SER A 241 -22.36 10.12 -3.79
CA SER A 241 -21.01 10.67 -3.93
C SER A 241 -20.63 11.00 -5.38
N GLY A 242 -21.50 11.70 -6.11
CA GLY A 242 -21.40 11.93 -7.57
C GLY A 242 -20.07 12.52 -8.05
N THR A 243 -19.42 13.35 -7.23
CA THR A 243 -18.11 13.93 -7.55
C THR A 243 -16.92 12.98 -7.39
N GLY A 244 -17.11 11.82 -6.76
CA GLY A 244 -16.06 10.80 -6.62
C GLY A 244 -15.80 10.06 -7.93
N GLY A 245 -14.70 9.31 -8.01
CA GLY A 245 -14.35 8.58 -9.24
C GLY A 245 -15.44 7.61 -9.72
N VAL A 246 -15.96 6.76 -8.82
CA VAL A 246 -17.05 5.83 -9.15
C VAL A 246 -18.35 6.57 -9.44
N GLY A 247 -18.63 7.67 -8.73
CA GLY A 247 -19.82 8.50 -8.96
C GLY A 247 -19.84 9.09 -10.37
N GLN A 248 -18.74 9.71 -10.81
CA GLN A 248 -18.65 10.29 -12.16
C GLN A 248 -18.75 9.22 -13.25
N ALA A 249 -18.06 8.08 -13.08
CA ALA A 249 -18.14 6.97 -14.02
C ALA A 249 -19.56 6.39 -14.13
N ALA A 250 -20.23 6.19 -12.99
CA ALA A 250 -21.61 5.70 -12.94
C ALA A 250 -22.57 6.68 -13.63
N ILE A 251 -22.38 7.99 -13.44
CA ILE A 251 -23.20 9.02 -14.09
C ILE A 251 -22.98 9.02 -15.60
N HIS A 252 -21.75 8.91 -16.08
CA HIS A 252 -21.47 8.78 -17.53
C HIS A 252 -22.21 7.58 -18.14
N LEU A 253 -22.15 6.41 -17.50
CA LEU A 253 -22.83 5.21 -17.99
C LEU A 253 -24.36 5.36 -17.93
N ALA A 254 -24.90 5.87 -16.82
CA ALA A 254 -26.35 6.05 -16.66
C ALA A 254 -26.93 7.04 -17.67
N LEU A 255 -26.25 8.17 -17.91
CA LEU A 255 -26.68 9.14 -18.93
C LEU A 255 -26.57 8.57 -20.34
N HIS A 256 -25.50 7.82 -20.63
CA HIS A 256 -25.33 7.15 -21.93
C HIS A 256 -26.44 6.11 -22.20
N GLU A 257 -26.87 5.37 -21.18
CA GLU A 257 -27.97 4.41 -21.26
C GLU A 257 -29.36 5.10 -21.36
N GLY A 258 -29.43 6.40 -21.07
CA GLY A 258 -30.68 7.16 -21.05
C GLY A 258 -31.50 6.96 -19.78
N CYS A 259 -30.83 6.81 -18.63
CA CYS A 259 -31.45 6.79 -17.31
C CYS A 259 -31.68 8.21 -16.77
N GLU A 260 -32.63 8.35 -15.85
CA GLU A 260 -32.86 9.58 -15.09
C GLU A 260 -31.99 9.57 -13.83
N VAL A 261 -31.00 10.46 -13.77
CA VAL A 261 -29.98 10.45 -12.72
C VAL A 261 -30.35 11.38 -11.58
N PHE A 262 -30.22 10.86 -10.36
CA PHE A 262 -30.15 11.60 -9.11
C PHE A 262 -28.79 11.37 -8.47
N THR A 263 -28.26 12.38 -7.79
CA THR A 263 -26.96 12.24 -7.12
C THR A 263 -26.88 13.01 -5.82
N THR A 264 -25.86 12.73 -5.02
CA THR A 264 -25.57 13.47 -3.79
C THR A 264 -24.13 13.95 -3.77
N VAL A 265 -23.92 15.14 -3.20
CA VAL A 265 -22.60 15.78 -3.08
C VAL A 265 -22.40 16.36 -1.70
N GLY A 266 -21.13 16.50 -1.29
CA GLY A 266 -20.80 16.95 0.05
C GLY A 266 -20.73 18.47 0.23
N THR A 267 -20.37 19.23 -0.80
CA THR A 267 -20.09 20.68 -0.68
C THR A 267 -20.68 21.48 -1.83
N VAL A 268 -20.74 22.81 -1.67
CA VAL A 268 -21.22 23.74 -2.71
C VAL A 268 -20.30 23.71 -3.93
N GLU A 269 -18.98 23.64 -3.74
CA GLU A 269 -18.01 23.55 -4.84
C GLU A 269 -18.20 22.26 -5.64
N LYS A 270 -18.47 21.15 -4.94
CA LYS A 270 -18.80 19.86 -5.55
C LYS A 270 -20.13 19.89 -6.30
N ARG A 271 -21.13 20.60 -5.77
CA ARG A 271 -22.41 20.84 -6.46
C ARG A 271 -22.19 21.63 -7.76
N GLN A 272 -21.38 22.68 -7.72
CA GLN A 272 -21.08 23.48 -8.89
C GLN A 272 -20.34 22.67 -9.96
N PHE A 273 -19.35 21.87 -9.56
CA PHE A 273 -18.67 20.94 -10.45
C PHE A 273 -19.64 19.97 -11.14
N MET A 274 -20.63 19.42 -10.42
CA MET A 274 -21.63 18.54 -11.00
C MET A 274 -22.47 19.23 -12.08
N LYS A 275 -22.89 20.48 -11.83
CA LYS A 275 -23.67 21.27 -12.81
C LYS A 275 -22.88 21.53 -14.09
N GLU A 276 -21.60 21.87 -13.95
CA GLU A 276 -20.72 22.18 -15.08
C GLU A 276 -20.37 20.93 -15.90
N THR A 277 -20.11 19.82 -15.21
CA THR A 277 -19.66 18.57 -15.85
C THR A 277 -20.83 17.77 -16.46
N PHE A 278 -22.00 17.83 -15.83
CA PHE A 278 -23.18 17.06 -16.21
C PHE A 278 -24.42 17.97 -16.30
N PRO A 279 -24.48 18.89 -17.27
CA PRO A 279 -25.56 19.87 -17.41
C PRO A 279 -26.92 19.22 -17.70
N SER A 280 -26.94 17.96 -18.12
CA SER A 280 -28.16 17.17 -18.31
C SER A 280 -28.82 16.72 -17.00
N ILE A 281 -28.13 16.84 -15.86
CA ILE A 281 -28.70 16.55 -14.54
C ILE A 281 -29.35 17.82 -13.99
N PRO A 282 -30.67 17.83 -13.76
CA PRO A 282 -31.36 18.96 -13.15
C PRO A 282 -30.78 19.31 -11.77
N GLU A 283 -30.76 20.60 -11.43
CA GLU A 283 -30.21 21.04 -10.14
C GLU A 283 -30.94 20.43 -8.93
N ASP A 284 -32.25 20.22 -9.08
CA ASP A 284 -33.11 19.63 -8.08
C ASP A 284 -33.01 18.10 -8.00
N HIS A 285 -32.16 17.48 -8.84
CA HIS A 285 -31.74 16.08 -8.74
C HIS A 285 -30.42 15.92 -7.98
N ILE A 286 -29.82 17.01 -7.51
CA ILE A 286 -28.55 17.02 -6.76
C ILE A 286 -28.85 17.26 -5.28
N GLY A 287 -28.70 16.22 -4.45
CA GLY A 287 -28.92 16.24 -3.00
C GLY A 287 -27.64 16.43 -2.18
N ASN A 288 -27.79 16.47 -0.85
CA ASN A 288 -26.67 16.51 0.09
C ASN A 288 -26.25 15.08 0.49
N SER A 289 -24.95 14.80 0.53
CA SER A 289 -24.41 13.51 0.99
C SER A 289 -24.02 13.50 2.48
N ARG A 290 -24.12 14.65 3.16
CA ARG A 290 -23.71 14.80 4.57
C ARG A 290 -24.81 14.50 5.57
N ASP A 291 -26.06 14.48 5.13
CA ASP A 291 -27.25 14.16 5.92
C ASP A 291 -28.16 13.22 5.12
N THR A 292 -29.37 12.98 5.61
CA THR A 292 -30.42 12.16 4.98
C THR A 292 -31.42 12.97 4.16
N SER A 293 -31.18 14.26 3.93
CA SER A 293 -32.13 15.14 3.23
C SER A 293 -32.36 14.75 1.76
N PHE A 294 -31.43 13.98 1.17
CA PHE A 294 -31.60 13.37 -0.14
C PHE A 294 -32.83 12.45 -0.22
N GLU A 295 -33.25 11.81 0.88
CA GLU A 295 -34.42 10.93 0.88
C GLU A 295 -35.69 11.71 0.52
N GLN A 296 -35.88 12.86 1.16
CA GLN A 296 -37.01 13.74 0.90
C GLN A 296 -36.97 14.31 -0.51
N MET A 297 -35.78 14.72 -0.98
CA MET A 297 -35.58 15.17 -2.36
C MET A 297 -36.02 14.10 -3.37
N ILE A 298 -35.57 12.86 -3.19
CA ILE A 298 -35.94 11.75 -4.08
C ILE A 298 -37.44 11.52 -4.07
N MET A 299 -38.07 11.44 -2.89
CA MET A 299 -39.51 11.21 -2.80
C MET A 299 -40.31 12.33 -3.46
N GLN A 300 -39.92 13.59 -3.29
CA GLN A 300 -40.58 14.72 -3.95
C GLN A 300 -40.45 14.66 -5.47
N ARG A 301 -39.23 14.40 -5.98
CA ARG A 301 -38.96 14.40 -7.43
C ARG A 301 -39.46 13.15 -8.15
N THR A 302 -39.72 12.07 -7.42
CA THR A 302 -40.26 10.83 -7.96
C THR A 302 -41.76 10.66 -7.70
N GLY A 303 -42.44 11.66 -7.12
CA GLY A 303 -43.87 11.58 -6.78
C GLY A 303 -44.18 10.47 -5.77
N GLY A 304 -43.26 10.21 -4.83
CA GLY A 304 -43.36 9.16 -3.82
C GLY A 304 -43.01 7.75 -4.31
N ARG A 305 -42.70 7.57 -5.61
CA ARG A 305 -42.35 6.25 -6.16
C ARG A 305 -40.99 5.74 -5.67
N GLY A 306 -40.00 6.62 -5.54
CA GLY A 306 -38.60 6.24 -5.36
C GLY A 306 -37.87 5.96 -6.68
N VAL A 307 -36.66 5.40 -6.58
CA VAL A 307 -35.76 5.08 -7.69
C VAL A 307 -35.66 3.58 -7.94
N ASP A 308 -35.37 3.19 -9.18
CA ASP A 308 -35.29 1.78 -9.59
C ASP A 308 -33.93 1.15 -9.24
N ILE A 309 -32.87 1.98 -9.15
CA ILE A 309 -31.51 1.57 -8.76
C ILE A 309 -30.93 2.57 -7.77
N VAL A 310 -30.24 2.07 -6.75
CA VAL A 310 -29.39 2.88 -5.87
C VAL A 310 -27.97 2.34 -5.93
N LEU A 311 -27.01 3.17 -6.30
CA LEU A 311 -25.58 2.89 -6.17
C LEU A 311 -25.06 3.57 -4.89
N ASN A 312 -24.90 2.78 -3.82
CA ASN A 312 -24.57 3.29 -2.50
C ASN A 312 -23.09 3.13 -2.13
N SER A 313 -22.54 4.19 -1.54
CA SER A 313 -21.22 4.22 -0.90
C SER A 313 -21.24 4.90 0.48
N LEU A 314 -22.42 5.27 0.96
CA LEU A 314 -22.64 5.89 2.27
C LEU A 314 -22.88 4.80 3.32
N ALA A 315 -22.73 5.17 4.58
CA ALA A 315 -22.80 4.24 5.70
C ALA A 315 -23.95 4.56 6.67
N GLU A 316 -24.26 3.61 7.54
CA GLU A 316 -25.13 3.77 8.71
C GLU A 316 -26.54 4.30 8.36
N GLU A 317 -27.00 5.35 9.05
CA GLU A 317 -28.32 5.96 8.84
C GLU A 317 -28.57 6.38 7.38
N LYS A 318 -27.51 6.74 6.65
CA LYS A 318 -27.59 7.14 5.26
C LYS A 318 -27.83 5.95 4.37
N LEU A 319 -27.20 4.80 4.65
CA LEU A 319 -27.49 3.55 3.94
C LEU A 319 -28.96 3.18 4.11
N GLN A 320 -29.49 3.28 5.34
CA GLN A 320 -30.91 3.00 5.59
C GLN A 320 -31.84 3.97 4.84
N ALA A 321 -31.50 5.27 4.80
CA ALA A 321 -32.22 6.26 4.00
C ALA A 321 -32.17 5.96 2.50
N SER A 322 -31.01 5.52 2.00
CA SER A 322 -30.83 5.10 0.61
C SER A 322 -31.68 3.88 0.26
N VAL A 323 -31.84 2.92 1.17
CA VAL A 323 -32.73 1.77 0.98
C VAL A 323 -34.19 2.23 0.89
N ARG A 324 -34.62 3.17 1.74
CA ARG A 324 -35.99 3.71 1.70
C ARG A 324 -36.30 4.43 0.38
N CYS A 325 -35.30 5.00 -0.28
CA CYS A 325 -35.42 5.62 -1.60
C CYS A 325 -35.78 4.64 -2.73
N LEU A 326 -35.65 3.32 -2.54
CA LEU A 326 -36.00 2.34 -3.57
C LEU A 326 -37.50 2.27 -3.83
N ALA A 327 -37.83 2.21 -5.12
CA ALA A 327 -39.14 1.82 -5.62
C ALA A 327 -39.38 0.31 -5.45
N ASN A 328 -40.63 -0.12 -5.64
CA ASN A 328 -40.98 -1.53 -5.69
C ASN A 328 -40.21 -2.25 -6.82
N GLY A 329 -39.63 -3.41 -6.52
CA GLY A 329 -38.74 -4.14 -7.44
C GLY A 329 -37.35 -3.50 -7.63
N GLY A 330 -37.02 -2.47 -6.85
CA GLY A 330 -35.76 -1.74 -6.96
C GLY A 330 -34.53 -2.59 -6.61
N ARG A 331 -33.36 -2.12 -7.05
CA ARG A 331 -32.08 -2.83 -6.88
C ARG A 331 -31.08 -1.96 -6.13
N PHE A 332 -30.64 -2.43 -4.97
CA PHE A 332 -29.63 -1.77 -4.16
C PHE A 332 -28.25 -2.34 -4.49
N LEU A 333 -27.32 -1.47 -4.87
CA LEU A 333 -25.96 -1.83 -5.26
C LEU A 333 -24.99 -1.22 -4.24
N GLU A 334 -24.56 -2.04 -3.28
CA GLU A 334 -23.67 -1.64 -2.19
C GLU A 334 -22.20 -1.80 -2.61
N ILE A 335 -21.49 -0.68 -2.79
CA ILE A 335 -20.03 -0.67 -3.04
C ILE A 335 -19.22 -0.28 -1.80
N GLY A 336 -19.88 0.21 -0.74
CA GLY A 336 -19.27 0.44 0.55
C GLY A 336 -18.97 -0.86 1.29
N LYS A 337 -18.10 -0.76 2.29
CA LYS A 337 -17.69 -1.91 3.11
C LYS A 337 -17.91 -1.71 4.59
N PHE A 338 -18.15 -0.48 5.04
CA PHE A 338 -18.15 -0.15 6.46
C PHE A 338 -19.24 -0.91 7.22
N ASP A 339 -20.49 -0.83 6.78
CA ASP A 339 -21.63 -1.52 7.41
C ASP A 339 -21.50 -3.05 7.35
N MET A 340 -20.99 -3.57 6.23
CA MET A 340 -20.75 -5.01 6.05
C MET A 340 -19.68 -5.53 7.02
N VAL A 341 -18.58 -4.79 7.20
CA VAL A 341 -17.49 -5.16 8.14
C VAL A 341 -17.93 -4.98 9.58
N SER A 342 -18.75 -3.96 9.87
CA SER A 342 -19.27 -3.67 11.21
C SER A 342 -20.46 -4.54 11.59
N ASN A 343 -20.95 -5.37 10.67
CA ASN A 343 -22.14 -6.23 10.85
C ASN A 343 -23.39 -5.45 11.28
N ASN A 344 -23.61 -4.28 10.68
CA ASN A 344 -24.80 -3.47 10.95
C ASN A 344 -26.06 -4.17 10.42
N SER A 345 -27.16 -4.09 11.18
CA SER A 345 -28.41 -4.75 10.82
C SER A 345 -29.14 -4.04 9.67
N LEU A 346 -29.81 -4.83 8.85
CA LEU A 346 -30.78 -4.38 7.85
C LEU A 346 -32.16 -4.89 8.26
N ASP A 347 -33.13 -4.00 8.33
CA ASP A 347 -34.51 -4.38 8.64
C ASP A 347 -35.07 -5.26 7.52
N SER A 348 -35.54 -6.46 7.85
CA SER A 348 -36.10 -7.39 6.86
C SER A 348 -37.37 -6.86 6.19
N PHE A 349 -38.07 -5.91 6.81
CA PHE A 349 -39.27 -5.31 6.25
C PHE A 349 -39.01 -4.57 4.92
N ILE A 350 -37.78 -4.12 4.66
CA ILE A 350 -37.41 -3.45 3.39
C ILE A 350 -37.66 -4.35 2.17
N PHE A 351 -37.58 -5.67 2.33
CA PHE A 351 -37.80 -6.63 1.26
C PHE A 351 -39.27 -6.81 0.90
N SER A 352 -40.21 -6.25 1.69
CA SER A 352 -41.64 -6.24 1.35
C SER A 352 -41.93 -5.53 0.02
N LYS A 353 -41.06 -4.60 -0.39
CA LYS A 353 -41.09 -3.92 -1.70
C LYS A 353 -40.63 -4.82 -2.88
N GLY A 354 -40.24 -6.07 -2.62
CA GLY A 354 -39.67 -6.96 -3.64
C GLY A 354 -38.31 -6.53 -4.16
N ILE A 355 -37.52 -5.81 -3.33
CA ILE A 355 -36.21 -5.30 -3.73
C ILE A 355 -35.14 -6.40 -3.77
N SER A 356 -34.07 -6.16 -4.53
CA SER A 356 -32.85 -6.97 -4.51
C SER A 356 -31.70 -6.17 -3.90
N PHE A 357 -30.90 -6.81 -3.03
CA PHE A 357 -29.71 -6.19 -2.43
C PHE A 357 -28.44 -6.91 -2.91
N TYR A 358 -27.50 -6.17 -3.50
CA TYR A 358 -26.26 -6.71 -4.06
C TYR A 358 -25.05 -6.05 -3.41
N GLY A 359 -24.21 -6.87 -2.75
CA GLY A 359 -22.86 -6.47 -2.36
C GLY A 359 -21.89 -6.56 -3.55
N ILE A 360 -21.27 -5.44 -3.91
CA ILE A 360 -20.34 -5.34 -5.04
C ILE A 360 -18.90 -5.35 -4.51
N LEU A 361 -18.24 -6.50 -4.66
CA LEU A 361 -16.89 -6.74 -4.12
C LEU A 361 -15.87 -6.90 -5.24
N LEU A 362 -15.37 -5.77 -5.77
CA LEU A 362 -14.38 -5.78 -6.85
C LEU A 362 -13.07 -6.49 -6.46
N ASP A 363 -12.72 -6.47 -5.18
CA ASP A 363 -11.51 -7.13 -4.67
C ASP A 363 -11.48 -8.64 -4.96
N LYS A 364 -12.65 -9.28 -5.09
CA LYS A 364 -12.79 -10.70 -5.43
C LYS A 364 -12.75 -10.97 -6.93
N LEU A 365 -12.62 -9.94 -7.77
CA LEU A 365 -12.63 -10.11 -9.23
C LEU A 365 -11.41 -10.91 -9.72
N HIS A 366 -10.24 -10.71 -9.11
CA HIS A 366 -9.01 -11.39 -9.54
C HIS A 366 -9.04 -12.90 -9.28
N SER A 367 -9.71 -13.34 -8.22
CA SER A 367 -9.94 -14.76 -7.90
C SER A 367 -11.26 -15.30 -8.46
N SER A 368 -12.01 -14.50 -9.20
CA SER A 368 -13.28 -14.94 -9.80
C SER A 368 -13.08 -15.77 -11.07
N SER A 369 -14.16 -16.39 -11.54
CA SER A 369 -14.15 -17.21 -12.74
C SER A 369 -13.67 -16.42 -13.96
N LEU A 370 -12.98 -17.13 -14.85
CA LEU A 370 -12.50 -16.56 -16.11
C LEU A 370 -13.63 -15.94 -16.94
N GLU A 371 -14.79 -16.60 -16.99
CA GLU A 371 -15.99 -16.11 -17.67
C GLU A 371 -16.43 -14.73 -17.18
N ARG A 372 -16.36 -14.49 -15.87
CA ARG A 372 -16.71 -13.19 -15.27
C ARG A 372 -15.72 -12.10 -15.69
N LYS A 373 -14.42 -12.41 -15.72
CA LYS A 373 -13.39 -11.47 -16.21
C LYS A 373 -13.60 -11.14 -17.69
N ILE A 374 -13.83 -12.16 -18.53
CA ILE A 374 -14.08 -11.98 -19.96
C ILE A 374 -15.33 -11.12 -20.20
N THR A 375 -16.42 -11.38 -19.47
CA THR A 375 -17.66 -10.61 -19.58
C THR A 375 -17.44 -9.13 -19.28
N LEU A 376 -16.73 -8.82 -18.20
CA LEU A 376 -16.38 -7.44 -17.84
C LEU A 376 -15.40 -6.81 -18.85
N SER A 377 -14.42 -7.59 -19.31
CA SER A 377 -13.47 -7.16 -20.35
C SER A 377 -14.19 -6.67 -21.59
N LYS A 378 -15.15 -7.48 -22.08
CA LYS A 378 -15.97 -7.15 -23.24
C LYS A 378 -16.81 -5.89 -23.01
N LYS A 379 -17.43 -5.74 -21.84
CA LYS A 379 -18.22 -4.55 -21.50
C LYS A 379 -17.39 -3.27 -21.48
N ILE A 380 -16.16 -3.34 -20.97
CA ILE A 380 -15.23 -2.21 -20.98
C ILE A 380 -14.84 -1.88 -22.42
N THR A 381 -14.48 -2.88 -23.24
CA THR A 381 -14.14 -2.66 -24.65
C THR A 381 -15.30 -2.01 -25.42
N GLU A 382 -16.52 -2.54 -25.28
CA GLU A 382 -17.73 -1.95 -25.88
C GLU A 382 -17.93 -0.49 -25.43
N GLY A 383 -17.71 -0.20 -24.15
CA GLY A 383 -17.81 1.14 -23.57
C GLY A 383 -16.74 2.14 -24.03
N LEU A 384 -15.53 1.65 -24.32
CA LEU A 384 -14.47 2.45 -24.92
C LEU A 384 -14.82 2.79 -26.37
N GLU A 385 -15.31 1.81 -27.13
CA GLU A 385 -15.63 1.96 -28.56
C GLU A 385 -16.85 2.87 -28.81
N ASN A 386 -17.89 2.76 -27.98
CA ASN A 386 -19.12 3.55 -28.15
C ASN A 386 -19.09 4.92 -27.45
N GLY A 387 -18.00 5.25 -26.73
CA GLY A 387 -17.84 6.53 -26.04
C GLY A 387 -18.62 6.68 -24.72
N ALA A 388 -19.17 5.58 -24.17
CA ALA A 388 -19.77 5.58 -22.84
C ALA A 388 -18.74 5.81 -21.73
N ILE A 389 -17.51 5.33 -21.94
CA ILE A 389 -16.40 5.52 -21.02
C ILE A 389 -15.67 6.82 -21.35
N LYS A 390 -15.53 7.68 -20.34
CA LYS A 390 -14.83 8.96 -20.45
C LYS A 390 -13.77 9.08 -19.36
N PRO A 391 -12.62 9.71 -19.65
CA PRO A 391 -11.65 10.06 -18.63
C PRO A 391 -12.24 11.00 -17.58
N LEU A 392 -11.83 10.85 -16.33
CA LEU A 392 -12.33 11.65 -15.22
C LEU A 392 -11.39 12.80 -14.86
N CYS A 393 -11.94 13.77 -14.14
CA CYS A 393 -11.13 14.79 -13.46
C CYS A 393 -10.13 14.15 -12.51
N ARG A 394 -8.95 14.78 -12.34
CA ARG A 394 -7.84 14.15 -11.63
C ARG A 394 -6.96 15.13 -10.88
N LYS A 395 -6.37 14.64 -9.78
CA LYS A 395 -5.29 15.31 -9.05
C LYS A 395 -4.03 14.45 -9.10
N VAL A 396 -2.92 15.07 -9.50
CA VAL A 396 -1.62 14.39 -9.67
C VAL A 396 -0.70 14.72 -8.51
N PHE A 397 -0.11 13.69 -7.93
CA PHE A 397 1.00 13.80 -7.00
C PHE A 397 2.24 13.14 -7.59
N LYS A 398 3.42 13.72 -7.33
CA LYS A 398 4.69 13.09 -7.69
C LYS A 398 4.97 11.91 -6.75
N LYS A 399 5.77 10.93 -7.19
CA LYS A 399 6.15 9.74 -6.40
C LYS A 399 6.65 10.00 -4.98
N ASN A 400 7.30 11.15 -4.74
CA ASN A 400 7.83 11.54 -3.43
C ASN A 400 6.80 12.20 -2.50
N LYS A 401 5.59 12.48 -2.99
CA LYS A 401 4.48 13.08 -2.22
C LYS A 401 3.40 12.04 -1.92
N ILE A 402 3.81 10.80 -1.66
CA ILE A 402 2.92 9.68 -1.41
C ILE A 402 2.03 9.89 -0.19
N GLU A 403 2.61 10.23 0.95
CA GLU A 403 1.86 10.52 2.17
C GLU A 403 0.82 11.62 1.94
N ALA A 404 1.23 12.71 1.27
CA ALA A 404 0.34 13.82 0.95
C ALA A 404 -0.82 13.39 0.04
N ALA A 405 -0.57 12.49 -0.92
CA ALA A 405 -1.62 11.94 -1.79
C ALA A 405 -2.65 11.12 -1.00
N PHE A 406 -2.19 10.27 -0.07
CA PHE A 406 -3.06 9.50 0.82
C PHE A 406 -3.88 10.41 1.74
N ARG A 407 -3.24 11.39 2.40
CA ARG A 407 -3.94 12.35 3.27
C ARG A 407 -4.95 13.19 2.49
N TYR A 408 -4.60 13.62 1.28
CA TYR A 408 -5.50 14.36 0.40
C TYR A 408 -6.75 13.55 0.06
N MET A 409 -6.59 12.28 -0.34
CA MET A 409 -7.72 11.41 -0.63
C MET A 409 -8.55 11.11 0.63
N ALA A 410 -7.91 10.82 1.76
CA ALA A 410 -8.55 10.55 3.05
C ALA A 410 -9.41 11.72 3.56
N SER A 411 -9.02 12.95 3.26
CA SER A 411 -9.79 14.15 3.63
C SER A 411 -11.14 14.28 2.91
N GLY A 412 -11.39 13.48 1.87
CA GLY A 412 -12.62 13.54 1.07
C GLY A 412 -12.78 14.82 0.24
N LYS A 413 -11.78 15.71 0.22
CA LYS A 413 -11.80 16.98 -0.53
C LYS A 413 -11.64 16.81 -2.05
N HIS A 414 -11.16 15.65 -2.48
CA HIS A 414 -10.90 15.38 -3.89
C HIS A 414 -12.18 15.34 -4.74
N ILE A 415 -12.03 15.69 -6.01
CA ILE A 415 -12.99 15.50 -7.09
C ILE A 415 -12.31 14.60 -8.13
N GLY A 416 -13.01 13.54 -8.54
CA GLY A 416 -12.50 12.55 -9.48
C GLY A 416 -11.40 11.66 -8.88
N LYS A 417 -10.32 11.40 -9.64
CA LYS A 417 -9.29 10.42 -9.27
C LYS A 417 -8.02 11.08 -8.69
N VAL A 418 -7.40 10.46 -7.70
CA VAL A 418 -6.06 10.84 -7.22
C VAL A 418 -5.05 9.81 -7.74
N ARG A 419 -3.89 10.24 -8.23
CA ARG A 419 -2.88 9.34 -8.78
C ARG A 419 -1.45 9.79 -8.50
N LEU A 420 -0.55 8.80 -8.45
CA LEU A 420 0.89 9.02 -8.38
C LEU A 420 1.51 8.94 -9.77
N PHE A 421 2.33 9.94 -10.09
CA PHE A 421 3.23 9.91 -11.24
C PHE A 421 4.56 9.26 -10.88
N LEU A 422 4.86 8.15 -11.56
CA LEU A 422 6.08 7.38 -11.50
C LEU A 422 6.89 7.70 -12.77
N ASN A 423 7.91 8.55 -12.63
CA ASN A 423 8.69 9.08 -13.76
C ASN A 423 9.34 7.96 -14.61
N ILE A 424 9.31 8.11 -15.94
CA ILE A 424 9.77 7.14 -16.97
C ILE A 424 11.28 7.17 -17.21
N ARG A 425 11.99 8.23 -16.83
CA ARG A 425 13.46 8.17 -16.92
C ARG A 425 13.94 7.14 -15.93
N ILE A 426 14.66 6.14 -16.45
CA ILE A 426 15.48 5.16 -15.73
C ILE A 426 16.40 5.92 -14.76
N GLN A 427 15.83 6.33 -13.65
CA GLN A 427 16.49 6.89 -12.50
C GLN A 427 15.87 6.12 -11.36
N ARG A 428 16.51 4.97 -11.13
CA ARG A 428 17.21 4.71 -9.88
C ARG A 428 16.38 5.23 -8.69
N TYR A 429 15.71 4.32 -7.99
CA TYR A 429 14.80 4.67 -6.89
C TYR A 429 15.56 4.82 -5.58
N LEU A 430 15.50 5.95 -4.87
CA LEU A 430 15.99 6.04 -3.48
C LEU A 430 15.14 5.13 -2.57
N ILE A 431 15.75 4.11 -1.95
CA ILE A 431 15.06 3.16 -1.04
C ILE A 431 15.74 3.06 0.31
N THR A 432 14.99 3.29 1.39
CA THR A 432 15.43 2.98 2.75
C THR A 432 15.42 1.46 2.93
N VAL A 433 16.61 0.85 2.95
CA VAL A 433 16.76 -0.60 3.21
C VAL A 433 16.74 -0.80 4.73
N ARG A 434 15.61 -1.20 5.32
CA ARG A 434 15.59 -1.76 6.69
C ARG A 434 15.62 -3.28 6.61
N ASN A 435 16.73 -3.88 7.00
CA ASN A 435 16.73 -5.28 7.40
C ASN A 435 15.95 -5.39 8.72
N ASN A 436 15.02 -6.34 8.77
CA ASN A 436 14.38 -6.72 10.03
C ASN A 436 15.46 -7.21 11.01
N CYS A 437 15.24 -6.86 12.27
CA CYS A 437 16.06 -7.12 13.45
C CYS A 437 16.89 -8.41 13.41
N LEU A 438 18.20 -8.23 13.40
CA LEU A 438 19.10 -8.63 14.48
C LEU A 438 20.11 -7.48 14.58
N CYS A 439 20.43 -7.01 15.79
CA CYS A 439 21.49 -6.02 16.01
C CYS A 439 22.79 -6.54 15.40
N GLN A 440 23.07 -6.21 14.14
CA GLN A 440 24.36 -6.51 13.52
C GLN A 440 25.31 -5.39 13.92
N ILE A 441 25.88 -5.56 15.11
CA ILE A 441 27.07 -4.83 15.54
C ILE A 441 28.16 -5.14 14.52
N ARG A 442 28.76 -4.09 13.95
CA ARG A 442 30.00 -4.23 13.19
C ARG A 442 31.15 -4.10 14.18
N ASP A 443 31.78 -5.22 14.42
CA ASP A 443 33.04 -5.31 15.15
C ASP A 443 34.17 -4.75 14.28
N ILE A 444 34.58 -3.52 14.55
CA ILE A 444 35.72 -2.88 13.88
C ILE A 444 36.86 -2.81 14.89
N LEU A 445 38.03 -3.32 14.49
CA LEU A 445 39.25 -3.22 15.27
C LEU A 445 39.77 -1.79 15.16
N ASN A 446 39.93 -1.09 16.29
CA ASN A 446 40.72 0.13 16.34
C ASN A 446 42.18 -0.24 16.62
N ILE A 447 43.08 0.30 15.80
CA ILE A 447 44.52 0.28 16.06
C ILE A 447 44.76 1.22 17.26
N VAL A 448 45.43 0.72 18.29
CA VAL A 448 45.85 1.51 19.45
C VAL A 448 47.22 2.12 19.20
#